data_AF-A0A537S2U6-F1
#
_entry.id   AF-A0A537S2U6-F1
#
_cell.length_a   1.000
_cell.length_b   1.000
_cell.length_c   1.000
_cell.angle_alpha   90.00
_cell.angle_beta   90.00
_cell.angle_gamma   90.00
#
_symmetry.space_group_name_H-M   'P 1'
#
loop_
_entity.id
_entity.type
_entity.pdbx_description
1 polymer ?
#
loop_
_entity_poly.entity_id
_entity_poly.type
_entity_poly.pdbx_seq_one_letter_code
_entity_poly.pdbx_strand_id
1 'polypeptide(L)'
;MTSFSPREIVSELDRYIVGQKDAKRAVAIALRNRWRRQQLTGDLKEEVLPKNILMIGPTGCGKTEISRRLAKLAGAPFLKVEATKFTEVGYVGRDVDSIVRDLVEVGISLTRETRRKEV
;
A
#
# COMPACT_ATOMS: atom_id res chain seq x y z
N MET A 1 10.91 -8.44 -5.43
CA MET A 1 9.52 -7.95 -5.61
C MET A 1 8.87 -8.84 -6.64
N THR A 2 7.71 -9.41 -6.32
CA THR A 2 7.00 -10.31 -7.23
C THR A 2 6.64 -9.57 -8.53
N SER A 3 7.00 -10.15 -9.68
CA SER A 3 6.77 -9.54 -11.00
C SER A 3 5.35 -9.80 -11.49
N PHE A 4 4.34 -9.49 -10.67
CA PHE A 4 2.96 -9.59 -11.12
C PHE A 4 2.67 -8.54 -12.21
N SER A 5 2.00 -8.98 -13.26
CA SER A 5 1.34 -8.11 -14.22
C SER A 5 0.10 -7.47 -13.59
N PRO A 6 -0.38 -6.33 -14.13
CA PRO A 6 -1.61 -5.71 -13.64
C PRO A 6 -2.82 -6.66 -13.65
N ARG A 7 -2.90 -7.59 -14.62
CA ARG A 7 -3.98 -8.56 -14.72
C ARG A 7 -3.93 -9.59 -13.59
N GLU A 8 -2.74 -10.09 -13.25
CA GLU A 8 -2.57 -11.03 -12.14
C GLU A 8 -2.90 -10.36 -10.79
N ILE A 9 -2.50 -9.10 -10.60
CA ILE A 9 -2.86 -8.34 -9.39
C ILE A 9 -4.38 -8.21 -9.27
N VAL A 10 -5.06 -7.83 -10.35
CA VAL A 10 -6.54 -7.73 -10.33
C VAL A 10 -7.17 -9.08 -10.06
N SER A 11 -6.71 -10.15 -10.70
CA SER A 11 -7.21 -11.51 -10.49
C SER A 11 -7.05 -11.97 -9.04
N GLU A 12 -5.94 -11.64 -8.39
CA GLU A 12 -5.74 -11.98 -6.98
C GLU A 12 -6.65 -11.15 -6.06
N LEU A 13 -6.88 -9.87 -6.39
CA LEU A 13 -7.84 -9.03 -5.66
C LEU A 13 -9.29 -9.49 -5.86
N ASP A 14 -9.64 -10.06 -7.02
CA ASP A 14 -10.97 -10.60 -7.32
C ASP A 14 -11.35 -11.77 -6.40
N ARG A 15 -10.37 -12.50 -5.84
CA ARG A 15 -10.62 -13.58 -4.88
C ARG A 15 -11.17 -13.12 -3.53
N TYR A 16 -10.99 -11.85 -3.19
CA TYR A 16 -11.34 -11.29 -1.88
C TYR A 16 -12.33 -10.12 -1.94
N ILE A 17 -12.35 -9.38 -3.04
CA ILE A 17 -13.18 -8.20 -3.22
C ILE A 17 -14.13 -8.45 -4.38
N VAL A 18 -15.44 -8.30 -4.19
CA VAL A 18 -16.42 -8.38 -5.27
C VAL A 18 -16.62 -7.00 -5.91
N GLY A 19 -16.65 -6.92 -7.24
CA GLY A 19 -16.84 -5.65 -7.96
C GLY A 19 -15.61 -4.72 -7.89
N GLN A 20 -15.83 -3.40 -7.80
CA GLN A 20 -14.79 -2.37 -7.64
C GLN A 20 -13.67 -2.42 -8.71
N LYS A 21 -14.05 -2.68 -9.97
CA LYS A 21 -13.10 -2.91 -11.09
C LYS A 21 -12.09 -1.76 -11.26
N ASP A 22 -12.55 -0.52 -11.18
CA ASP A 22 -11.71 0.65 -11.38
C ASP A 22 -10.69 0.83 -10.26
N ALA A 23 -11.11 0.63 -9.01
CA ALA A 23 -10.24 0.70 -7.85
C ALA A 23 -9.15 -0.39 -7.92
N LYS A 24 -9.52 -1.64 -8.27
CA LYS A 24 -8.57 -2.75 -8.45
C LYS A 24 -7.56 -2.44 -9.56
N ARG A 25 -8.02 -1.92 -10.69
CA ARG A 25 -7.15 -1.54 -11.82
C ARG A 25 -6.18 -0.42 -11.41
N ALA A 26 -6.66 0.60 -10.72
CA ALA A 26 -5.84 1.72 -10.26
C ALA A 26 -4.71 1.25 -9.35
N VAL A 27 -5.02 0.41 -8.35
CA VAL A 27 -3.98 -0.11 -7.44
C VAL A 27 -3.01 -1.07 -8.11
N ALA A 28 -3.49 -1.88 -9.07
CA ALA A 28 -2.64 -2.78 -9.85
C ALA A 28 -1.62 -2.01 -10.70
N ILE A 29 -2.04 -0.90 -11.32
CA ILE A 29 -1.15 -0.03 -12.09
C ILE A 29 -0.14 0.65 -11.17
N ALA A 30 -0.56 1.18 -10.03
CA ALA A 30 0.35 1.83 -9.08
C ALA A 30 1.43 0.86 -8.58
N LEU A 31 1.06 -0.38 -8.23
CA LEU A 31 2.01 -1.41 -7.83
C LEU A 31 2.96 -1.79 -8.98
N ARG A 32 2.44 -1.96 -10.21
CA ARG A 32 3.27 -2.27 -11.39
C ARG A 32 4.23 -1.12 -11.73
N ASN A 33 3.82 0.13 -11.55
CA ASN A 33 4.69 1.28 -11.78
C ASN A 33 5.87 1.31 -10.81
N ARG A 34 5.71 0.81 -9.57
CA ARG A 34 6.83 0.65 -8.64
C ARG A 34 7.87 -0.35 -9.17
N TRP A 35 7.42 -1.47 -9.73
CA TRP A 35 8.31 -2.42 -10.40
C TRP A 35 8.98 -1.81 -11.63
N ARG A 36 8.22 -1.09 -12.48
CA ARG A 36 8.78 -0.40 -13.67
C ARG A 36 9.85 0.60 -13.29
N ARG A 37 9.64 1.38 -12.23
CA ARG A 37 10.63 2.32 -11.70
C ARG A 37 11.93 1.62 -11.28
N GLN A 38 11.86 0.40 -10.74
CA GLN A 38 13.06 -0.36 -10.38
C GLN A 38 13.90 -0.79 -11.58
N GLN A 39 13.29 -0.85 -12.78
CA GLN A 39 13.98 -1.17 -14.04
C GLN A 39 14.60 0.05 -14.71
N LEU A 40 14.33 1.27 -14.22
CA LEU A 40 14.93 2.50 -14.73
C LEU A 40 16.33 2.69 -14.13
N THR A 41 17.19 3.41 -14.86
CA THR A 41 18.57 3.74 -14.47
C THR A 41 18.78 5.25 -14.50
N GLY A 42 19.79 5.73 -13.77
CA GLY A 42 20.19 7.14 -13.72
C GLY A 42 19.09 8.08 -13.23
N ASP A 43 19.17 9.33 -13.67
CA ASP A 43 18.32 10.45 -13.25
C ASP A 43 16.82 10.17 -13.46
N LEU A 44 16.48 9.43 -14.52
CA LEU A 44 15.09 9.07 -14.82
C LEU A 44 14.41 8.27 -13.70
N LYS A 45 15.17 7.49 -12.92
CA LYS A 45 14.62 6.73 -11.78
C LYS A 45 14.22 7.65 -10.62
N GLU A 46 14.93 8.77 -10.44
CA GLU A 46 14.69 9.74 -9.38
C GLU A 46 13.49 10.63 -9.70
N GLU A 47 13.32 11.01 -10.97
CA GLU A 47 12.19 11.81 -11.44
C GLU A 47 10.84 11.07 -11.38
N VAL A 48 10.85 9.74 -11.48
CA VAL A 48 9.61 8.95 -11.44
C VAL A 48 9.11 8.77 -10.01
N LEU A 49 8.21 9.65 -9.60
CA LEU A 49 7.55 9.61 -8.30
C LEU A 49 6.42 8.55 -8.22
N PRO A 50 6.15 8.00 -7.03
CA PRO A 50 4.98 7.14 -6.80
C PRO A 50 3.67 7.81 -7.20
N LYS A 51 2.74 7.03 -7.76
CA LYS A 51 1.39 7.49 -8.09
C LYS A 51 0.45 7.19 -6.92
N ASN A 52 0.24 8.20 -6.06
CA ASN A 52 -0.69 8.11 -4.93
C ASN A 52 -2.14 7.98 -5.44
N ILE A 53 -2.99 7.33 -4.65
CA ILE A 53 -4.38 7.01 -5.04
C ILE A 53 -5.34 7.61 -4.02
N LEU A 54 -6.34 8.34 -4.52
CA LEU A 54 -7.51 8.75 -3.75
C LEU A 54 -8.69 7.84 -4.11
N MET A 55 -9.23 7.11 -3.12
CA MET A 55 -10.42 6.27 -3.31
C MET A 55 -11.67 6.99 -2.79
N ILE A 56 -12.64 7.22 -3.68
CA ILE A 56 -13.91 7.88 -3.35
C ILE A 56 -15.03 6.84 -3.39
N GLY A 57 -15.87 6.79 -2.35
CA GLY A 57 -17.02 5.90 -2.27
C GLY A 57 -17.60 5.77 -0.85
N PRO A 58 -18.76 5.13 -0.68
CA PRO A 58 -19.43 4.99 0.62
C PRO A 58 -18.66 4.08 1.58
N THR A 59 -18.96 4.14 2.88
CA THR A 59 -18.39 3.21 3.87
C THR A 59 -18.75 1.76 3.52
N GLY A 60 -17.89 0.81 3.89
CA GLY A 60 -18.14 -0.62 3.62
C GLY A 60 -17.94 -1.11 2.18
N CYS A 61 -17.68 -0.25 1.19
CA CYS A 61 -17.53 -0.69 -0.22
C CYS A 61 -16.20 -1.39 -0.57
N GLY A 62 -15.31 -1.61 0.40
CA GLY A 62 -14.05 -2.35 0.21
C GLY A 62 -12.79 -1.51 0.01
N LYS A 63 -12.82 -0.17 0.15
CA LYS A 63 -11.64 0.71 0.01
C LYS A 63 -10.43 0.23 0.83
N THR A 64 -10.63 0.02 2.13
CA THR A 64 -9.57 -0.43 3.04
C THR A 64 -9.13 -1.86 2.74
N GLU A 65 -10.06 -2.73 2.31
CA GLU A 65 -9.75 -4.13 2.01
C GLU A 65 -8.90 -4.26 0.74
N ILE A 66 -9.17 -3.45 -0.29
CA ILE A 66 -8.33 -3.38 -1.49
C ILE A 66 -6.89 -3.02 -1.11
N SER A 67 -6.68 -1.97 -0.31
CA SER A 67 -5.34 -1.55 0.12
C SER A 67 -4.64 -2.60 1.00
N ARG A 68 -5.38 -3.22 1.93
CA ARG A 68 -4.85 -4.28 2.81
C ARG A 68 -4.41 -5.51 2.00
N ARG A 69 -5.25 -5.96 1.06
CA ARG A 69 -4.96 -7.13 0.21
C ARG A 69 -3.81 -6.86 -0.75
N LEU A 70 -3.74 -5.66 -1.31
CA LEU A 70 -2.62 -5.24 -2.16
C LEU A 70 -1.30 -5.30 -1.39
N ALA A 71 -1.26 -4.79 -0.15
CA ALA A 71 -0.04 -4.83 0.66
C ALA A 71 0.36 -6.26 1.02
N LYS A 72 -0.61 -7.12 1.37
CA LYS A 72 -0.35 -8.55 1.60
C LYS A 72 0.21 -9.25 0.37
N LEU A 73 -0.36 -9.00 -0.81
CA LEU A 73 0.11 -9.54 -2.09
C LEU A 73 1.53 -9.09 -2.43
N ALA A 74 1.85 -7.82 -2.14
CA ALA A 74 3.16 -7.25 -2.38
C ALA A 74 4.20 -7.64 -1.32
N GLY A 75 3.81 -8.32 -0.24
CA GLY A 75 4.67 -8.56 0.93
C GLY A 75 5.19 -7.26 1.55
N ALA A 76 4.35 -6.21 1.55
CA ALA A 76 4.73 -4.87 1.96
C ALA A 76 4.16 -4.52 3.35
N PRO A 77 4.87 -3.71 4.15
CA PRO A 77 4.33 -3.18 5.40
C PRO A 77 3.09 -2.31 5.11
N PHE A 78 2.08 -2.41 5.97
CA PHE A 78 0.80 -1.73 5.81
C PHE A 78 0.35 -1.11 7.13
N LEU A 79 -0.08 0.15 7.06
CA LEU A 79 -0.61 0.89 8.19
C LEU A 79 -1.91 1.59 7.77
N LYS A 80 -2.96 1.49 8.61
CA LYS A 80 -4.19 2.27 8.47
C LYS A 80 -4.17 3.37 9.52
N VAL A 81 -4.30 4.62 9.09
CA VAL A 81 -4.43 5.78 9.99
C VAL A 81 -5.67 6.58 9.62
N GLU A 82 -6.26 7.23 10.62
CA GLU A 82 -7.40 8.14 10.45
C GLU A 82 -6.89 9.59 10.49
N ALA A 83 -7.19 10.36 9.43
CA ALA A 83 -6.68 11.72 9.27
C ALA A 83 -7.14 12.68 10.38
N THR A 84 -8.36 12.48 10.90
CA THR A 84 -8.95 13.31 11.96
C THR A 84 -8.18 13.25 13.27
N LYS A 85 -7.35 12.22 13.50
CA LYS A 85 -6.50 12.09 14.70
C LYS A 85 -5.39 13.14 14.76
N PHE A 86 -5.07 13.79 13.65
CA PHE A 86 -4.03 14.82 13.56
C PHE A 86 -4.59 16.25 13.56
N THR A 87 -5.92 16.38 13.54
CA THR A 87 -6.61 17.68 13.52
C THR A 87 -7.37 17.96 14.82
N GLU A 88 -7.41 17.02 15.77
CA GLU A 88 -8.12 17.20 17.04
C GLU A 88 -7.50 18.34 17.86
N VAL A 89 -8.34 19.30 18.25
CA VAL A 89 -7.98 20.52 18.98
C VAL A 89 -7.57 20.13 20.41
N GLY A 90 -6.27 20.02 20.67
CA GLY A 90 -5.71 19.63 21.96
C GLY A 90 -4.19 19.74 22.02
N TYR A 91 -3.68 20.12 23.20
CA TYR A 91 -2.39 20.77 23.47
C TYR A 91 -1.09 20.02 23.09
N VAL A 92 -1.16 18.74 22.70
CA VAL A 92 -0.07 18.01 22.02
C VAL A 92 -0.73 16.95 21.12
N GLY A 93 -1.08 17.32 19.89
CA GLY A 93 -1.64 16.38 18.91
C GLY A 93 -0.70 15.20 18.65
N ARG A 94 -1.21 14.07 18.13
CA ARG A 94 -0.33 13.04 17.57
C ARG A 94 0.52 13.66 16.48
N ASP A 95 1.82 13.43 16.54
CA ASP A 95 2.78 13.87 15.55
C ASP A 95 2.59 13.10 14.22
N VAL A 96 2.58 13.80 13.09
CA VAL A 96 2.43 13.18 11.75
C VAL A 96 3.58 12.20 11.47
N ASP A 97 4.78 12.44 12.04
CA ASP A 97 5.92 11.53 11.90
C ASP A 97 5.67 10.18 12.58
N SER A 98 4.70 10.09 13.50
CA SER A 98 4.26 8.80 14.06
C SER A 98 3.76 7.83 12.98
N ILE A 99 3.18 8.31 11.87
CA ILE A 99 2.73 7.46 10.76
C ILE A 99 3.91 6.67 10.18
N VAL A 100 5.06 7.32 10.00
CA VAL A 100 6.26 6.68 9.44
C VAL A 100 6.89 5.76 10.48
N ARG A 101 6.95 6.18 11.75
CA ARG A 101 7.47 5.34 12.85
C ARG A 101 6.69 4.04 12.99
N ASP A 102 5.35 4.12 13.07
CA ASP A 102 4.47 2.95 13.15
C ASP A 102 4.64 2.03 11.92
N LEU A 103 4.78 2.60 10.71
CA LEU A 103 4.99 1.82 9.49
C LEU A 103 6.34 1.07 9.50
N VAL A 104 7.39 1.69 10.04
CA VAL A 104 8.72 1.08 10.20
C VAL A 104 8.65 -0.09 11.19
N GLU A 105 7.96 0.07 12.32
CA GLU A 105 7.76 -1.00 13.30
C GLU A 105 7.03 -2.21 12.71
N VAL A 106 6.00 -1.98 11.89
CA VAL A 106 5.32 -3.03 11.12
C VAL A 106 6.29 -3.71 10.15
N GLY A 107 7.14 -2.94 9.47
CA GLY A 107 8.17 -3.47 8.55
C GLY A 107 9.22 -4.34 9.25
N ILE A 108 9.68 -3.93 10.44
CA ILE A 108 10.62 -4.71 11.26
C ILE A 108 9.97 -6.04 11.66
N SER A 109 8.72 -6.00 12.13
CA SER A 109 7.97 -7.19 12.53
C SER A 109 7.78 -8.16 11.36
N LEU A 110 7.37 -7.65 10.20
CA LEU A 110 7.24 -8.44 8.97
C LEU A 110 8.56 -9.10 8.55
N THR A 111 9.68 -8.37 8.65
CA THR A 111 11.01 -8.88 8.32
C THR A 111 11.44 -10.00 9.29
N ARG A 112 11.19 -9.82 10.59
CA ARG A 112 11.46 -10.84 11.62
C ARG A 112 10.66 -12.11 11.38
N GLU A 113 9.37 -11.99 11.05
CA GLU A 113 8.51 -13.13 10.73
C GLU A 113 8.98 -13.86 9.46
N THR A 114 9.38 -13.11 8.43
CA THR A 114 9.88 -13.70 7.18
C THR A 114 11.15 -14.50 7.43
N ARG A 115 12.14 -13.92 8.13
CA ARG A 115 13.39 -14.61 8.49
C ARG A 115 13.18 -15.85 9.35
N ARG A 116 12.23 -15.82 10.29
CA ARG A 116 11.90 -17.00 11.12
C ARG A 116 11.33 -18.17 10.32
N LYS A 117 10.71 -17.92 9.16
CA LYS A 117 10.18 -18.96 8.28
C LYS A 117 11.22 -19.52 7.31
N GLU A 118 12.35 -18.82 7.15
CA GLU A 118 13.46 -19.23 6.28
C GLU A 118 14.47 -20.16 6.98
N VAL A 119 14.36 -20.29 8.31
CA VAL A 119 15.12 -21.22 9.16
C VAL A 119 14.26 -22.45 9.45
#